data_AF-A0A8D8FF55-F1
#
_entry.id   AF-A0A8D8FF55-F1
#
_cell.length_a   1.000
_cell.length_b   1.000
_cell.length_c   1.000
_cell.angle_alpha   90.00
_cell.angle_beta   90.00
_cell.angle_gamma   90.00
#
_symmetry.space_group_name_H-M   'P 1'
#
loop_
_entity.id
_entity.type
_entity.pdbx_description
1 polymer ?
#
loop_
_entity_poly.entity_id
_entity_poly.type
_entity_poly.pdbx_seq_one_letter_code
_entity_poly.pdbx_strand_id
1 'polypeptide(L)'
;MKNAAMVKLPEEKAENDGRSCIHNRVVQYLREQSIGFRPFQKNEMDAFMTTVGSTLWQLDGSWHKFHTASNVQALPESLHFVPEGRDSYRILHHGNHKKKCTPQIKSDELLVNYERLELLTTKRYLQAEDWKPVLRDIQQLKDSIGDYLRHVFRACDVKSAPSCDLEKVDVENRVLKVVLPVHQRDESVKLRYKDLEKRLLDVPTYTELNMIFVTPIERRMKHKYIIRLQLGFAVHLYRTYSPNATFVWRIDLSDSDVNSALVVARIEKNHH
;
A
#
# COMPACT_ATOMS: atom_id res chain seq x y z
N MET A 1 -1.12 43.94 -4.24
CA MET A 1 -0.49 43.17 -3.14
C MET A 1 -0.87 41.70 -3.32
N LYS A 2 0.08 40.84 -3.71
CA LYS A 2 -0.18 39.40 -3.86
C LYS A 2 -0.20 38.79 -2.46
N ASN A 3 -1.33 38.23 -2.04
CA ASN A 3 -1.41 37.38 -0.86
C ASN A 3 -0.45 36.20 -1.04
N ALA A 4 0.74 36.29 -0.45
CA ALA A 4 1.56 35.12 -0.18
C ALA A 4 0.79 34.28 0.85
N ALA A 5 -0.03 33.35 0.38
CA ALA A 5 -0.72 32.42 1.26
C ALA A 5 0.34 31.69 2.09
N MET A 6 0.36 31.94 3.39
CA MET A 6 1.37 31.40 4.29
C MET A 6 1.36 29.87 4.20
N VAL A 7 2.45 29.32 3.71
CA VAL A 7 2.62 27.88 3.53
C VAL A 7 2.81 27.25 4.91
N LYS A 8 2.08 26.17 5.20
CA LYS A 8 2.12 25.42 6.46
C LYS A 8 2.85 24.10 6.27
N LEU A 9 3.86 23.86 7.08
CA LEU A 9 4.52 22.55 7.20
C LEU A 9 3.73 21.65 8.18
N PRO A 10 3.81 20.32 8.03
CA PRO A 10 3.32 19.40 9.04
C PRO A 10 4.04 19.63 10.37
N GLU A 11 3.33 19.41 11.49
CA GLU A 11 3.88 19.56 12.83
C GLU A 11 4.84 18.41 13.14
N GLU A 12 6.02 18.73 13.68
CA GLU A 12 6.97 17.73 14.14
C GLU A 12 6.38 16.94 15.33
N LYS A 13 6.75 15.66 15.41
CA LYS A 13 6.33 14.77 16.49
C LYS A 13 7.43 14.64 17.52
N ALA A 14 7.06 14.42 18.77
CA ALA A 14 8.02 13.96 19.78
C ALA A 14 8.65 12.63 19.31
N GLU A 15 9.98 12.55 19.31
CA GLU A 15 10.77 11.41 18.82
C GLU A 15 10.79 10.24 19.80
N ASN A 16 9.60 9.71 20.09
CA ASN A 16 9.41 8.61 21.03
C ASN A 16 9.71 7.24 20.39
N ASP A 17 9.66 7.16 19.06
CA ASP A 17 9.94 5.95 18.29
C ASP A 17 10.53 6.28 16.91
N GLY A 18 11.03 5.25 16.21
CA GLY A 18 11.63 5.41 14.88
C GLY A 18 10.65 5.91 13.81
N ARG A 19 9.33 5.72 13.98
CA ARG A 19 8.35 6.26 13.03
C ARG A 19 8.18 7.76 13.21
N SER A 20 8.20 8.26 14.45
CA SER A 20 8.27 9.69 14.72
C SER A 20 9.55 10.32 14.18
N CYS A 21 10.70 9.64 14.29
CA CYS A 21 11.94 10.11 13.67
C CYS A 21 11.82 10.21 12.14
N ILE A 22 11.34 9.16 11.46
CA ILE A 22 11.14 9.22 9.99
C ILE A 22 10.14 10.31 9.61
N HIS A 23 9.05 10.46 10.37
CA HIS A 23 8.08 11.53 10.15
C HIS A 23 8.76 12.91 10.18
N ASN A 24 9.57 13.17 11.21
CA ASN A 24 10.29 14.44 11.33
C ASN A 24 11.33 14.62 10.21
N ARG A 25 11.97 13.56 9.74
CA ARG A 25 12.84 13.62 8.56
C ARG A 25 12.08 14.00 7.29
N VAL A 26 10.85 13.53 7.10
CA VAL A 26 10.00 14.00 5.99
C VAL A 26 9.65 15.48 6.15
N VAL A 27 9.35 15.95 7.37
CA VAL A 27 9.10 17.38 7.64
C VAL A 27 10.34 18.22 7.33
N GLN A 28 11.51 17.77 7.76
CA GLN A 28 12.79 18.42 7.45
C GLN A 28 13.04 18.47 5.95
N TYR A 29 12.82 17.37 5.23
CA TYR A 29 12.94 17.32 3.77
C TYR A 29 12.04 18.36 3.09
N LEU A 30 10.76 18.46 3.48
CA LEU A 30 9.86 19.49 2.93
C LEU A 30 10.35 20.92 3.23
N ARG A 31 10.89 21.14 4.43
CA ARG A 31 11.49 22.42 4.84
C ARG A 31 12.70 22.78 3.98
N GLU A 32 13.58 21.82 3.71
CA GLU A 32 14.77 21.99 2.86
C GLU A 32 14.39 22.30 1.40
N GLN A 33 13.29 21.71 0.90
CA GLN A 33 12.73 22.04 -0.41
C GLN A 33 11.99 23.39 -0.43
N SER A 34 11.80 24.06 0.72
CA SER A 34 10.96 25.26 0.86
C SER A 34 9.51 25.04 0.40
N ILE A 35 8.97 23.84 0.64
CA ILE A 35 7.64 23.41 0.21
C ILE A 35 6.75 23.10 1.40
N GLY A 36 5.45 23.36 1.25
CA GLY A 36 4.46 22.94 2.22
C GLY A 36 3.04 23.13 1.70
N PHE A 37 2.08 23.03 2.61
CA PHE A 37 0.67 22.93 2.28
C PHE A 37 -0.04 24.25 2.56
N ARG A 38 -1.09 24.55 1.78
CA ARG A 38 -1.98 25.68 2.11
C ARG A 38 -2.85 25.34 3.33
N PRO A 39 -3.35 26.32 4.09
CA PRO A 39 -4.12 26.08 5.31
C PRO A 39 -5.33 25.14 5.16
N PHE A 40 -5.96 25.14 3.97
CA PHE A 40 -7.11 24.28 3.66
C PHE A 40 -6.75 22.88 3.17
N GLN A 41 -5.46 22.57 2.98
CA GLN A 41 -4.97 21.31 2.43
C GLN A 41 -4.58 20.29 3.52
N LYS A 42 -5.31 20.28 4.65
CA LYS A 42 -4.98 19.39 5.78
C LYS A 42 -5.06 17.91 5.39
N ASN A 43 -6.09 17.53 4.62
CA ASN A 43 -6.28 16.14 4.20
C ASN A 43 -5.17 15.69 3.23
N GLU A 44 -4.74 16.57 2.34
CA GLU A 44 -3.63 16.33 1.41
C GLU A 44 -2.31 16.18 2.16
N MET A 45 -2.08 17.03 3.17
CA MET A 45 -0.93 16.95 4.05
C MET A 45 -0.89 15.61 4.80
N ASP A 46 -1.99 15.23 5.44
CA ASP A 46 -2.09 13.96 6.17
C ASP A 46 -1.88 12.75 5.24
N ALA A 47 -2.46 12.79 4.03
CA ALA A 47 -2.29 11.75 3.02
C ALA A 47 -0.84 11.64 2.51
N PHE A 48 -0.18 12.78 2.25
CA PHE A 48 1.22 12.83 1.85
C PHE A 48 2.11 12.24 2.95
N MET A 49 2.00 12.75 4.18
CA MET A 49 2.83 12.33 5.31
C MET A 49 2.63 10.85 5.63
N THR A 50 1.40 10.35 5.55
CA THR A 50 1.11 8.93 5.77
C THR A 50 1.72 8.06 4.67
N THR A 51 1.58 8.45 3.41
CA THR A 51 2.04 7.65 2.26
C THR A 51 3.57 7.60 2.20
N VAL A 52 4.21 8.77 2.24
CA VAL A 52 5.67 8.88 2.18
C VAL A 52 6.29 8.27 3.45
N GLY A 53 5.77 8.61 4.63
CA GLY A 53 6.29 8.08 5.90
C GLY A 53 6.15 6.55 6.01
N SER A 54 5.03 5.97 5.57
CA SER A 54 4.86 4.51 5.58
C SER A 54 5.79 3.80 4.60
N THR A 55 5.99 4.39 3.42
CA THR A 55 6.91 3.88 2.41
C THR A 55 8.34 3.88 2.94
N LEU A 56 8.83 5.01 3.44
CA LEU A 56 10.17 5.13 3.98
C LEU A 56 10.39 4.26 5.20
N TRP A 57 9.38 4.14 6.08
CA TRP A 57 9.42 3.19 7.18
C TRP A 57 9.59 1.75 6.71
N GLN A 58 8.97 1.36 5.59
CA GLN A 58 9.12 0.03 5.04
C GLN A 58 10.51 -0.22 4.43
N LEU A 59 11.09 0.81 3.81
CA LEU A 59 12.42 0.76 3.20
C LEU A 59 13.57 0.87 4.22
N ASP A 60 13.30 1.45 5.40
CA ASP A 60 14.27 1.62 6.49
C ASP A 60 15.10 0.36 6.74
N GLY A 61 16.43 0.49 6.69
CA GLY A 61 17.41 -0.60 6.82
C GLY A 61 17.42 -1.65 5.69
N SER A 62 16.66 -1.46 4.61
CA SER A 62 16.62 -2.36 3.45
C SER A 62 17.04 -1.69 2.13
N TRP A 63 17.58 -0.47 2.18
CA TRP A 63 18.04 0.29 1.01
C TRP A 63 19.01 -0.50 0.13
N HIS A 64 19.95 -1.24 0.73
CA HIS A 64 20.92 -2.09 0.03
C HIS A 64 20.28 -3.16 -0.88
N LYS A 65 19.04 -3.59 -0.61
CA LYS A 65 18.34 -4.59 -1.43
C LYS A 65 17.96 -4.05 -2.81
N PHE A 66 17.72 -2.74 -2.92
CA PHE A 66 17.45 -2.10 -4.20
C PHE A 66 18.73 -1.97 -5.02
N HIS A 67 19.84 -1.62 -4.37
CA HIS A 67 21.15 -1.51 -5.05
C HIS A 67 21.69 -2.85 -5.57
N THR A 68 21.32 -3.96 -4.93
CA THR A 68 21.78 -5.30 -5.31
C THR A 68 20.84 -6.02 -6.29
N ALA A 69 19.63 -5.50 -6.48
CA ALA A 69 18.64 -6.08 -7.39
C ALA A 69 18.89 -5.66 -8.84
N SER A 70 18.95 -6.64 -9.75
CA SER A 70 19.19 -6.39 -11.17
C SER A 70 18.02 -5.63 -11.80
N ASN A 71 18.33 -4.61 -12.62
CA ASN A 71 17.36 -3.76 -13.32
C ASN A 71 16.40 -2.99 -12.39
N VAL A 72 16.85 -2.65 -11.19
CA VAL A 72 16.13 -1.79 -10.25
C VAL A 72 16.77 -0.41 -10.23
N GLN A 73 15.97 0.62 -10.49
CA GLN A 73 16.46 2.00 -10.36
C GLN A 73 16.88 2.32 -8.92
N ALA A 74 17.91 3.15 -8.78
CA ALA A 74 18.34 3.64 -7.48
C ALA A 74 17.24 4.50 -6.83
N LEU A 75 17.01 4.27 -5.54
CA LEU A 75 16.15 5.09 -4.71
C LEU A 75 16.65 6.54 -4.66
N PRO A 76 15.77 7.54 -4.51
CA PRO A 76 16.16 8.95 -4.45
C PRO A 76 16.97 9.26 -3.19
N GLU A 77 18.17 9.80 -3.36
CA GLU A 77 19.10 10.11 -2.25
C GLU A 77 18.52 11.12 -1.26
N SER A 78 17.70 12.06 -1.74
CA SER A 78 17.02 13.07 -0.91
C SER A 78 16.03 12.48 0.11
N LEU A 79 15.60 11.23 -0.10
CA LEU A 79 14.73 10.48 0.81
C LEU A 79 15.49 9.36 1.55
N HIS A 80 16.82 9.30 1.42
CA HIS A 80 17.66 8.33 2.12
C HIS A 80 17.91 8.76 3.57
N PHE A 81 16.90 8.53 4.41
CA PHE A 81 16.99 8.87 5.83
C PHE A 81 17.66 7.75 6.60
N VAL A 82 18.88 8.02 7.07
CA VAL A 82 19.67 7.11 7.92
C VAL A 82 19.96 7.82 9.24
N PRO A 83 19.75 7.18 10.41
CA PRO A 83 20.12 7.77 11.68
C PRO A 83 21.64 7.88 11.82
N GLU A 84 22.13 8.94 12.46
CA GLU A 84 23.55 9.09 12.72
C GLU A 84 24.12 7.89 13.49
N GLY A 85 25.21 7.31 12.96
CA GLY A 85 25.90 6.18 13.56
C GLY A 85 25.10 4.86 13.58
N ARG A 86 24.04 4.73 12.77
CA ARG A 86 23.17 3.53 12.74
C ARG A 86 22.66 3.26 11.33
N ASP A 87 22.41 1.99 11.02
CA ASP A 87 21.90 1.60 9.69
C ASP A 87 20.36 1.74 9.54
N SER A 88 19.62 1.94 10.64
CA SER A 88 18.16 1.93 10.63
C SER A 88 17.51 2.58 11.86
N TYR A 89 16.32 3.17 11.68
CA TYR A 89 15.46 3.67 12.76
C TYR A 89 14.68 2.54 13.48
N ARG A 90 14.57 1.35 12.87
CA ARG A 90 13.96 0.13 13.45
C ARG A 90 14.87 -0.58 14.45
N ILE A 91 15.09 0.03 15.61
CA ILE A 91 15.77 -0.68 16.72
C ILE A 91 14.74 -0.96 17.82
N LEU A 92 14.41 -2.24 18.00
CA LEU A 92 13.57 -2.69 19.10
C LEU A 92 14.45 -2.86 20.34
N HIS A 93 14.17 -2.08 21.38
CA HIS A 93 14.74 -2.27 22.70
C HIS A 93 13.85 -3.24 23.50
N HIS A 94 14.35 -4.45 23.77
CA HIS A 94 13.78 -5.33 24.80
C HIS A 94 14.86 -5.61 25.85
N GLY A 95 14.79 -4.91 26.99
CA GLY A 95 15.81 -4.98 28.05
C GLY A 95 17.15 -4.35 27.64
N ASN A 96 18.25 -4.80 28.28
CA ASN A 96 19.62 -4.33 28.01
C ASN A 96 20.24 -4.89 26.71
N HIS A 97 19.48 -5.63 25.90
CA HIS A 97 19.99 -6.26 24.69
C HIS A 97 19.39 -5.62 23.43
N LYS A 98 20.26 -5.05 22.59
CA LYS A 98 19.90 -4.61 21.23
C LYS A 98 19.70 -5.85 20.36
N LYS A 99 18.46 -6.23 20.05
CA LYS A 99 18.19 -7.17 18.96
C LYS A 99 18.09 -6.36 17.67
N LYS A 100 18.96 -6.64 16.69
CA LYS A 100 18.83 -6.07 15.34
C LYS A 100 17.50 -6.58 14.75
N CYS A 101 16.49 -5.70 14.68
CA CYS A 101 15.33 -5.98 13.86
C CYS A 101 15.83 -5.95 12.42
N THR A 102 15.85 -7.10 11.73
CA THR A 102 16.16 -7.08 10.29
C THR A 102 14.88 -6.63 9.59
N PRO A 103 14.85 -5.44 8.98
CA PRO A 103 13.66 -4.99 8.28
C PRO A 103 13.40 -5.96 7.12
N GLN A 104 12.26 -6.64 7.18
CA GLN A 104 11.78 -7.42 6.05
C GLN A 104 10.88 -6.53 5.21
N ILE A 105 11.27 -6.28 3.97
CA ILE A 105 10.37 -5.75 2.95
C ILE A 105 9.39 -6.87 2.63
N LYS A 106 8.12 -6.69 2.99
CA LYS A 106 7.06 -7.58 2.54
C LYS A 106 6.49 -7.05 1.23
N SER A 107 6.48 -7.88 0.19
CA SER A 107 6.07 -7.46 -1.16
C SER A 107 4.61 -6.99 -1.21
N ASP A 108 3.72 -7.56 -0.38
CA ASP A 108 2.33 -7.12 -0.25
C ASP A 108 2.23 -5.70 0.31
N GLU A 109 2.93 -5.41 1.42
CA GLU A 109 2.99 -4.07 2.00
C GLU A 109 3.65 -3.06 1.03
N LEU A 110 4.64 -3.52 0.25
CA LEU A 110 5.36 -2.66 -0.69
C LEU A 110 4.49 -2.31 -1.91
N LEU A 111 3.70 -3.26 -2.39
CA LEU A 111 2.70 -3.03 -3.43
C LEU A 111 1.63 -2.02 -2.99
N VAL A 112 1.15 -2.09 -1.73
CA VAL A 112 0.25 -1.06 -1.17
C VAL A 112 0.88 0.32 -1.31
N ASN A 113 2.15 0.44 -0.92
CA ASN A 113 2.85 1.71 -0.93
C ASN A 113 3.10 2.19 -2.35
N TYR A 114 3.45 1.30 -3.29
CA TYR A 114 3.54 1.60 -4.71
C TYR A 114 2.25 2.22 -5.26
N GLU A 115 1.10 1.57 -5.06
CA GLU A 115 -0.20 2.06 -5.55
C GLU A 115 -0.59 3.40 -4.90
N ARG A 116 -0.27 3.58 -3.61
CA ARG A 116 -0.51 4.86 -2.92
C ARG A 116 0.38 5.97 -3.44
N LEU A 117 1.65 5.70 -3.73
CA LEU A 117 2.56 6.66 -4.35
C LEU A 117 2.08 7.01 -5.76
N GLU A 118 1.59 6.03 -6.53
CA GLU A 118 0.98 6.27 -7.83
C GLU A 118 -0.19 7.25 -7.73
N LEU A 119 -1.15 6.99 -6.84
CA LEU A 119 -2.25 7.92 -6.59
C LEU A 119 -1.76 9.29 -6.10
N LEU A 120 -0.73 9.33 -5.24
CA LEU A 120 -0.15 10.57 -4.72
C LEU A 120 0.44 11.43 -5.84
N THR A 121 1.15 10.82 -6.80
CA THR A 121 1.73 11.54 -7.95
C THR A 121 0.68 12.19 -8.84
N THR A 122 -0.58 11.75 -8.83
CA THR A 122 -1.66 12.38 -9.62
C THR A 122 -2.30 13.60 -8.94
N LYS A 123 -1.93 13.92 -7.70
CA LYS A 123 -2.55 15.03 -6.95
C LYS A 123 -2.16 16.39 -7.52
N ARG A 124 -3.17 17.25 -7.76
CA ARG A 124 -2.98 18.58 -8.35
C ARG A 124 -1.95 19.46 -7.63
N TYR A 125 -1.85 19.38 -6.31
CA TYR A 125 -0.89 20.19 -5.56
C TYR A 125 0.56 19.76 -5.81
N LEU A 126 0.80 18.45 -5.98
CA LEU A 126 2.12 17.91 -6.32
C LEU A 126 2.53 18.23 -7.77
N GLN A 127 1.56 18.52 -8.63
CA GLN A 127 1.77 18.91 -10.02
C GLN A 127 2.08 20.42 -10.18
N ALA A 128 2.05 21.19 -9.10
CA ALA A 128 2.39 22.60 -9.13
C ALA A 128 3.90 22.81 -9.32
N GLU A 129 4.28 23.95 -9.92
CA GLU A 129 5.68 24.26 -10.28
C GLU A 129 6.65 24.20 -9.09
N ASP A 130 6.20 24.69 -7.93
CA ASP A 130 6.94 24.68 -6.67
C ASP A 130 7.18 23.23 -6.19
N TRP A 131 6.24 22.31 -6.41
CA TRP A 131 6.34 20.92 -5.97
C TRP A 131 7.15 20.02 -6.90
N LYS A 132 7.62 20.49 -8.06
CA LYS A 132 8.35 19.67 -9.04
C LYS A 132 9.54 18.87 -8.48
N PRO A 133 10.42 19.42 -7.62
CA PRO A 133 11.51 18.65 -7.03
C PRO A 133 10.98 17.48 -6.19
N VAL A 134 9.95 17.74 -5.37
CA VAL A 134 9.31 16.72 -4.55
C VAL A 134 8.63 15.66 -5.41
N LEU A 135 7.90 16.08 -6.44
CA LEU A 135 7.24 15.16 -7.38
C LEU A 135 8.25 14.22 -8.05
N ARG A 136 9.38 14.76 -8.52
CA ARG A 136 10.46 13.97 -9.14
C ARG A 136 10.97 12.90 -8.18
N ASP A 137 11.25 13.27 -6.94
CA ASP A 137 11.80 12.33 -5.96
C ASP A 137 10.75 11.26 -5.58
N ILE A 138 9.47 11.62 -5.46
CA ILE A 138 8.37 10.67 -5.23
C ILE A 138 8.15 9.75 -6.44
N GLN A 139 8.29 10.25 -7.67
CA GLN A 139 8.23 9.43 -8.88
C GLN A 139 9.38 8.44 -8.94
N GLN A 140 10.61 8.89 -8.70
CA GLN A 140 11.78 8.01 -8.64
C GLN A 140 11.62 6.93 -7.55
N LEU A 141 11.09 7.29 -6.38
CA LEU A 141 10.78 6.34 -5.31
C LEU A 141 9.76 5.29 -5.78
N LYS A 142 8.67 5.73 -6.40
CA LYS A 142 7.62 4.86 -6.95
C LYS A 142 8.19 3.90 -8.01
N ASP A 143 8.96 4.42 -8.95
CA ASP A 143 9.49 3.65 -10.08
C ASP A 143 10.51 2.61 -9.60
N SER A 144 11.40 2.99 -8.67
CA SER A 144 12.35 2.07 -8.02
C SER A 144 11.63 0.94 -7.28
N ILE A 145 10.53 1.26 -6.57
CA ILE A 145 9.67 0.26 -5.93
C ILE A 145 9.02 -0.65 -6.96
N GLY A 146 8.50 -0.08 -8.06
CA GLY A 146 7.89 -0.85 -9.14
C GLY A 146 8.88 -1.82 -9.79
N ASP A 147 10.11 -1.38 -10.05
CA ASP A 147 11.18 -2.24 -10.55
C ASP A 147 11.52 -3.35 -9.57
N TYR A 148 11.66 -3.02 -8.28
CA TYR A 148 11.98 -4.01 -7.26
C TYR A 148 10.87 -5.05 -7.12
N LEU A 149 9.59 -4.64 -7.16
CA LEU A 149 8.46 -5.56 -7.18
C LEU A 149 8.53 -6.49 -8.39
N ARG A 150 8.79 -5.95 -9.60
CA ARG A 150 9.00 -6.77 -10.81
C ARG A 150 10.17 -7.73 -10.65
N HIS A 151 11.30 -7.29 -10.08
CA HIS A 151 12.45 -8.14 -9.80
C HIS A 151 12.09 -9.29 -8.87
N VAL A 152 11.38 -9.00 -7.77
CA VAL A 152 10.95 -10.01 -6.80
C VAL A 152 9.96 -10.98 -7.43
N PHE A 153 8.98 -10.51 -8.21
CA PHE A 153 8.01 -11.37 -8.88
C PHE A 153 8.68 -12.28 -9.92
N ARG A 154 9.57 -11.76 -10.76
CA ARG A 154 10.37 -12.58 -11.69
C ARG A 154 11.25 -13.60 -10.97
N ALA A 155 11.87 -13.23 -9.85
CA ALA A 155 12.68 -14.14 -9.06
C ALA A 155 11.82 -15.24 -8.37
N CYS A 156 10.56 -14.94 -8.07
CA CYS A 156 9.57 -15.94 -7.66
C CYS A 156 9.22 -16.87 -8.82
N ASP A 157 8.89 -16.34 -10.01
CA ASP A 157 8.54 -17.14 -11.20
C ASP A 157 9.63 -18.13 -11.59
N VAL A 158 10.90 -17.70 -11.54
CA VAL A 158 12.08 -18.54 -11.83
C VAL A 158 12.28 -19.63 -10.77
N LYS A 159 11.93 -19.38 -9.51
CA LYS A 159 12.02 -20.37 -8.42
C LYS A 159 10.81 -21.30 -8.36
N SER A 160 9.67 -20.89 -8.91
CA SER A 160 8.47 -21.72 -9.11
C SER A 160 8.44 -22.44 -10.47
N ALA A 161 9.60 -22.62 -11.10
CA ALA A 161 9.78 -23.65 -12.11
C ALA A 161 10.37 -24.96 -11.52
N PRO A 162 9.65 -25.71 -10.66
CA PRO A 162 9.83 -27.15 -10.58
C PRO A 162 8.76 -27.84 -11.44
N SER A 163 9.15 -28.96 -12.03
CA SER A 163 8.31 -29.95 -12.70
C SER A 163 6.88 -29.98 -12.15
N CYS A 164 5.91 -29.76 -13.04
CA CYS A 164 4.48 -29.92 -12.76
C CYS A 164 4.18 -31.32 -12.22
N ASP A 165 4.17 -31.47 -10.90
CA ASP A 165 3.32 -32.42 -10.21
C ASP A 165 2.20 -31.60 -9.53
N LEU A 166 1.19 -31.26 -10.34
CA LEU A 166 0.00 -30.49 -9.98
C LEU A 166 -0.92 -31.18 -8.97
N GLU A 167 -0.54 -32.31 -8.38
CA GLU A 167 -1.46 -33.14 -7.60
C GLU A 167 -1.35 -32.98 -6.07
N LYS A 168 -0.37 -32.24 -5.51
CA LYS A 168 -0.12 -32.27 -4.05
C LYS A 168 0.21 -30.95 -3.35
N VAL A 169 -0.27 -29.81 -3.84
CA VAL A 169 -0.11 -28.52 -3.12
C VAL A 169 -1.48 -27.90 -2.82
N ASP A 170 -1.80 -27.79 -1.53
CA ASP A 170 -3.05 -27.34 -0.90
C ASP A 170 -4.00 -26.50 -1.78
N VAL A 171 -5.10 -27.15 -2.16
CA VAL A 171 -6.27 -26.57 -2.85
C VAL A 171 -6.98 -25.48 -1.99
N GLU A 172 -6.64 -25.34 -0.70
CA GLU A 172 -7.32 -24.44 0.24
C GLU A 172 -6.93 -22.95 0.11
N ASN A 173 -5.84 -22.59 -0.56
CA ASN A 173 -5.40 -21.18 -0.65
C ASN A 173 -5.89 -20.42 -1.89
N ARG A 174 -6.55 -21.08 -2.84
CA ARG A 174 -7.18 -20.46 -4.04
C ARG A 174 -8.70 -20.45 -3.96
N VAL A 175 -9.26 -20.30 -2.76
CA VAL A 175 -10.70 -20.42 -2.57
C VAL A 175 -11.38 -19.08 -2.91
N LEU A 176 -11.97 -19.03 -4.09
CA LEU A 176 -13.00 -18.07 -4.42
C LEU A 176 -14.18 -18.29 -3.45
N LYS A 177 -14.40 -17.33 -2.54
CA LYS A 177 -15.48 -17.39 -1.56
C LYS A 177 -16.66 -16.54 -2.03
N VAL A 178 -17.87 -17.04 -1.85
CA VAL A 178 -19.10 -16.24 -1.98
C VAL A 178 -19.44 -15.63 -0.63
N VAL A 179 -19.73 -14.33 -0.59
CA VAL A 179 -20.32 -13.64 0.55
C VAL A 179 -21.72 -13.22 0.17
N LEU A 180 -22.71 -13.81 0.82
CA LEU A 180 -24.12 -13.55 0.59
C LEU A 180 -24.55 -12.19 1.17
N PRO A 181 -25.60 -11.56 0.60
CA PRO A 181 -26.11 -10.29 1.10
C PRO A 181 -26.66 -10.44 2.53
N VAL A 182 -26.44 -9.41 3.34
CA VAL A 182 -27.03 -9.28 4.67
C VAL A 182 -27.90 -8.03 4.69
N HIS A 183 -29.23 -8.22 4.63
CA HIS A 183 -30.18 -7.11 4.51
C HIS A 183 -30.44 -6.39 5.84
N GLN A 184 -30.39 -7.11 6.96
CA GLN A 184 -30.51 -6.53 8.31
C GLN A 184 -29.12 -6.41 8.93
N ARG A 185 -28.62 -5.18 9.02
CA ARG A 185 -27.30 -4.85 9.57
C ARG A 185 -27.41 -3.71 10.55
N ASP A 186 -26.68 -3.81 11.65
CA ASP A 186 -26.56 -2.71 12.61
C ASP A 186 -25.91 -1.49 11.98
N GLU A 187 -26.24 -0.29 12.46
CA GLU A 187 -25.66 0.96 11.96
C GLU A 187 -24.13 1.00 12.04
N SER A 188 -23.56 0.36 13.06
CA SER A 188 -22.10 0.24 13.20
C SER A 188 -21.46 -0.58 12.06
N VAL A 189 -22.16 -1.60 11.56
CA VAL A 189 -21.72 -2.43 10.44
C VAL A 189 -21.87 -1.68 9.12
N LYS A 190 -23.00 -1.00 8.91
CA LYS A 190 -23.21 -0.13 7.74
C LYS A 190 -22.12 0.93 7.64
N LEU A 191 -21.82 1.61 8.75
CA LEU A 191 -20.78 2.63 8.78
C LEU A 191 -19.38 2.06 8.47
N ARG A 192 -19.07 0.86 8.98
CA ARG A 192 -17.77 0.19 8.75
C ARG A 192 -17.52 -0.14 7.29
N TYR A 193 -18.56 -0.55 6.55
CA TYR A 193 -18.44 -0.98 5.15
C TYR A 193 -18.92 0.06 4.14
N LYS A 194 -19.39 1.23 4.58
CA LYS A 194 -19.96 2.29 3.74
C LYS A 194 -19.08 2.64 2.54
N ASP A 195 -17.79 2.83 2.76
CA ASP A 195 -16.86 3.23 1.68
C ASP A 195 -16.62 2.11 0.67
N LEU A 196 -16.58 0.85 1.13
CA LEU A 196 -16.48 -0.32 0.27
C LEU A 196 -17.76 -0.51 -0.56
N GLU A 197 -18.92 -0.41 0.09
CA GLU A 197 -20.22 -0.51 -0.60
C GLU A 197 -20.36 0.54 -1.68
N LYS A 198 -20.03 1.79 -1.35
CA LYS A 198 -20.07 2.88 -2.32
C LYS A 198 -19.20 2.57 -3.54
N ARG A 199 -17.95 2.16 -3.33
CA ARG A 199 -17.03 1.83 -4.43
C ARG A 199 -17.52 0.67 -5.29
N LEU A 200 -18.10 -0.37 -4.67
CA LEU A 200 -18.64 -1.52 -5.39
C LEU A 200 -19.93 -1.21 -6.15
N LEU A 201 -20.69 -0.19 -5.73
CA LEU A 201 -21.86 0.32 -6.45
C LEU A 201 -21.47 1.29 -7.58
N ASP A 202 -20.35 2.00 -7.42
CA ASP A 202 -19.82 2.94 -8.42
C ASP A 202 -19.17 2.23 -9.63
N VAL A 203 -18.97 0.91 -9.58
CA VAL A 203 -18.39 0.09 -10.66
C VAL A 203 -19.36 -0.97 -11.18
N PRO A 204 -19.24 -1.41 -12.44
CA PRO A 204 -20.07 -2.50 -12.98
C PRO A 204 -19.92 -3.82 -12.19
N THR A 205 -20.96 -4.66 -12.21
CA THR A 205 -20.87 -6.05 -11.70
C THR A 205 -19.69 -6.78 -12.36
N TYR A 206 -19.04 -7.69 -11.64
CA TYR A 206 -17.84 -8.40 -12.11
C TYR A 206 -16.61 -7.51 -12.39
N THR A 207 -16.56 -6.31 -11.80
CA THR A 207 -15.35 -5.49 -11.77
C THR A 207 -14.59 -5.74 -10.46
N GLU A 208 -13.35 -6.18 -10.54
CA GLU A 208 -12.50 -6.44 -9.39
C GLU A 208 -12.11 -5.15 -8.65
N LEU A 209 -12.23 -5.18 -7.33
CA LEU A 209 -11.70 -4.17 -6.43
C LEU A 209 -10.67 -4.81 -5.51
N ASN A 210 -9.46 -4.25 -5.47
CA ASN A 210 -8.46 -4.66 -4.48
C ASN A 210 -8.87 -4.14 -3.09
N MET A 211 -9.06 -5.06 -2.13
CA MET A 211 -9.48 -4.77 -0.75
C MET A 211 -8.47 -3.88 -0.01
N ILE A 212 -7.25 -3.73 -0.52
CA ILE A 212 -6.20 -2.87 0.02
C ILE A 212 -6.61 -1.39 0.14
N PHE A 213 -7.52 -0.93 -0.72
CA PHE A 213 -7.97 0.46 -0.77
C PHE A 213 -9.05 0.79 0.25
N VAL A 214 -9.65 -0.23 0.86
CA VAL A 214 -10.82 -0.10 1.75
C VAL A 214 -10.58 -0.74 3.11
N THR A 215 -9.55 -1.58 3.25
CA THR A 215 -9.24 -2.28 4.50
C THR A 215 -8.39 -1.43 5.45
N PRO A 216 -8.52 -1.63 6.78
CA PRO A 216 -7.63 -1.02 7.76
C PRO A 216 -6.16 -1.39 7.52
N ILE A 217 -5.24 -0.47 7.83
CA ILE A 217 -3.79 -0.64 7.65
C ILE A 217 -3.25 -1.75 8.58
N GLU A 218 -3.79 -1.88 9.79
CA GLU A 218 -3.30 -2.85 10.77
C GLU A 218 -3.70 -4.28 10.41
N ARG A 219 -2.72 -5.20 10.32
CA ARG A 219 -2.93 -6.60 9.88
C ARG A 219 -4.04 -7.34 10.62
N ARG A 220 -4.13 -7.21 11.95
CA ARG A 220 -5.18 -7.85 12.77
C ARG A 220 -6.57 -7.30 12.44
N MET A 221 -6.65 -5.98 12.22
CA MET A 221 -7.89 -5.30 11.86
C MET A 221 -8.30 -5.61 10.42
N LYS A 222 -7.35 -5.65 9.48
CA LYS A 222 -7.55 -6.10 8.10
C LYS A 222 -8.14 -7.50 8.03
N HIS A 223 -7.54 -8.45 8.75
CA HIS A 223 -8.03 -9.83 8.78
C HIS A 223 -9.44 -9.93 9.35
N LYS A 224 -9.72 -9.24 10.47
CA LYS A 224 -11.08 -9.18 11.05
C LYS A 224 -12.08 -8.50 10.12
N TYR A 225 -11.67 -7.46 9.39
CA TYR A 225 -12.50 -6.74 8.43
C TYR A 225 -12.90 -7.65 7.25
N ILE A 226 -11.95 -8.41 6.71
CA ILE A 226 -12.19 -9.33 5.59
C ILE A 226 -13.07 -10.52 6.02
N ILE A 227 -12.78 -11.16 7.16
CA ILE A 227 -13.53 -12.33 7.62
C ILE A 227 -14.98 -11.98 7.98
N ARG A 228 -15.20 -10.78 8.54
CA ARG A 228 -16.53 -10.32 8.99
C ARG A 228 -17.22 -9.43 7.95
N LEU A 229 -16.86 -9.55 6.68
CA LEU A 229 -17.42 -8.75 5.60
C LEU A 229 -18.95 -8.95 5.54
N GLN A 230 -19.71 -7.85 5.57
CA GLN A 230 -21.17 -7.85 5.50
C GLN A 230 -21.65 -6.69 4.62
N LEU A 231 -22.20 -7.01 3.46
CA LEU A 231 -22.66 -6.05 2.46
C LEU A 231 -24.15 -6.27 2.16
N GLY A 232 -24.83 -5.24 1.64
CA GLY A 232 -26.24 -5.32 1.25
C GLY A 232 -26.51 -6.10 -0.03
N PHE A 233 -25.47 -6.61 -0.70
CA PHE A 233 -25.51 -7.34 -1.96
C PHE A 233 -24.47 -8.47 -1.96
N ALA A 234 -24.62 -9.43 -2.87
CA ALA A 234 -23.70 -10.55 -3.01
C ALA A 234 -22.36 -10.11 -3.60
N VAL A 235 -21.27 -10.69 -3.09
CA VAL A 235 -19.93 -10.48 -3.64
C VAL A 235 -19.13 -11.77 -3.66
N HIS A 236 -18.16 -11.85 -4.56
CA HIS A 236 -17.06 -12.78 -4.44
C HIS A 236 -15.89 -12.16 -3.72
N LEU A 237 -15.18 -12.98 -2.95
CA LEU A 237 -13.92 -12.65 -2.32
C LEU A 237 -12.87 -13.65 -2.84
N TYR A 238 -11.82 -13.14 -3.46
CA TYR A 238 -10.74 -13.94 -4.02
C TYR A 238 -9.40 -13.55 -3.42
N ARG A 239 -8.54 -14.55 -3.20
CA ARG A 239 -7.21 -14.34 -2.64
C ARG A 239 -6.18 -14.93 -3.59
N THR A 240 -5.25 -14.10 -4.01
CA THR A 240 -4.13 -14.49 -4.88
C THR A 240 -3.01 -15.06 -4.02
N TYR A 241 -2.25 -16.01 -4.58
CA TYR A 241 -1.12 -16.64 -3.88
C TYR A 241 0.09 -15.71 -3.79
N SER A 242 0.41 -15.02 -4.89
CA SER A 242 1.53 -14.08 -4.98
C SER A 242 1.21 -13.00 -6.02
N PRO A 243 1.14 -11.71 -5.64
CA PRO A 243 1.21 -11.20 -4.27
C PRO A 243 0.01 -11.68 -3.44
N ASN A 244 0.14 -11.70 -2.11
CA ASN A 244 -0.95 -12.10 -1.19
C ASN A 244 -2.01 -10.99 -1.07
N ALA A 245 -2.72 -10.73 -2.18
CA ALA A 245 -3.75 -9.71 -2.30
C ALA A 245 -5.15 -10.32 -2.14
N THR A 246 -6.12 -9.46 -1.86
CA THR A 246 -7.51 -9.88 -1.68
C THR A 246 -8.38 -8.98 -2.54
N PHE A 247 -9.14 -9.59 -3.43
CA PHE A 247 -10.04 -8.90 -4.34
C PHE A 247 -11.49 -9.18 -3.96
N VAL A 248 -12.34 -8.20 -4.22
CA VAL A 248 -13.78 -8.31 -4.03
C VAL A 248 -14.48 -7.73 -5.25
N TRP A 249 -15.55 -8.37 -5.70
CA TRP A 249 -16.41 -7.83 -6.75
C TRP A 249 -17.85 -8.22 -6.53
N ARG A 250 -18.75 -7.38 -7.03
CA ARG A 250 -20.19 -7.61 -6.99
C ARG A 250 -20.57 -8.72 -7.97
N ILE A 251 -21.51 -9.57 -7.55
CA ILE A 251 -22.02 -10.68 -8.37
C ILE A 251 -23.54 -10.69 -8.36
N ASP A 252 -24.11 -11.23 -9.43
CA ASP A 252 -25.52 -11.59 -9.47
C ASP A 252 -25.65 -13.10 -9.21
N LEU A 253 -26.46 -13.48 -8.20
CA LEU A 253 -26.58 -14.87 -7.76
C LEU A 253 -27.27 -15.78 -8.80
N SER A 254 -27.90 -15.18 -9.82
CA SER A 254 -28.56 -15.88 -10.93
C SER A 254 -27.60 -16.22 -12.08
N ASP A 255 -26.39 -15.65 -12.10
CA ASP A 255 -25.46 -15.78 -13.22
C ASP A 255 -24.62 -17.05 -13.13
N SER A 256 -24.15 -17.53 -14.28
CA SER A 256 -23.24 -18.68 -14.35
C SER A 256 -21.85 -18.34 -13.79
N ASP A 257 -21.18 -19.34 -13.20
CA ASP A 257 -19.81 -19.24 -12.67
C ASP A 257 -18.76 -18.76 -13.69
N VAL A 258 -19.09 -18.77 -14.99
CA VAL A 258 -18.23 -18.31 -16.09
C VAL A 258 -17.77 -16.87 -15.90
N ASN A 259 -18.66 -15.96 -15.49
CA ASN A 259 -18.30 -14.55 -15.29
C ASN A 259 -17.28 -14.39 -14.16
N SER A 260 -17.46 -15.13 -13.07
CA SER A 260 -16.53 -15.14 -11.93
C SER A 260 -15.18 -15.75 -12.31
N ALA A 261 -15.17 -16.81 -13.12
CA ALA A 261 -13.93 -17.39 -13.65
C ALA A 261 -13.15 -16.43 -14.55
N LEU A 262 -13.85 -15.64 -15.37
CA LEU A 262 -13.22 -14.60 -16.21
C LEU A 262 -12.58 -13.48 -15.37
N VAL A 263 -13.20 -13.09 -14.25
CA VAL A 263 -12.59 -12.12 -13.32
C VAL A 263 -11.34 -12.71 -12.67
N VAL A 264 -11.40 -13.96 -12.19
CA VAL A 264 -10.23 -14.64 -11.64
C VAL A 264 -9.09 -14.72 -12.66
N ALA A 265 -9.38 -15.14 -13.90
CA ALA A 265 -8.36 -15.21 -14.94
C ALA A 265 -7.72 -13.86 -15.25
N ARG A 266 -8.49 -12.76 -15.19
CA ARG A 266 -7.99 -11.40 -15.36
C ARG A 266 -7.08 -10.97 -14.21
N ILE A 267 -7.48 -11.26 -12.98
CA ILE A 267 -6.68 -11.00 -11.78
C ILE A 267 -5.35 -11.76 -11.89
N GLU A 268 -5.39 -13.06 -12.14
CA GLU A 268 -4.18 -13.87 -12.26
C GLU A 268 -3.29 -13.37 -13.41
N LYS A 269 -3.86 -13.04 -14.58
CA LYS A 269 -3.08 -12.50 -15.72
C LYS A 269 -2.42 -11.14 -15.44
N ASN A 270 -3.04 -10.28 -14.64
CA ASN A 270 -2.53 -8.95 -14.34
C ASN A 270 -1.55 -8.95 -13.14
N HIS A 271 -1.48 -10.05 -12.38
CA HIS A 271 -0.68 -10.18 -11.17
C HIS A 271 0.35 -11.33 -11.23
N HIS A 272 0.47 -12.00 -12.38
CA HIS A 272 1.63 -12.77 -12.85
C HIS A 272 2.51 -11.89 -13.73
#